data_AF-X1BC22-F1
#
_entry.id   AF-X1BC22-F1
#
_cell.length_a   1.000
_cell.length_b   1.000
_cell.length_c   1.000
_cell.angle_alpha   90.00
_cell.angle_beta   90.00
_cell.angle_gamma   90.00
#
_symmetry.space_group_name_H-M   'P 1'
#
loop_
_entity.id
_entity.type
_entity.pdbx_description
1 polymer ?
#
loop_
_entity_poly.entity_id
_entity_poly.type
_entity_poly.pdbx_seq_one_letter_code
_entity_poly.pdbx_strand_id
1 'polypeptide(L)'
;LLEVPVAYLVDEREWSRKKAALIVGSLSFVIGVPAALSFGGMNIFTKIDFFGKFDFIFGNISLAVGALLICVFVGYVWGVKNAIKEIFSGNHKFKIKPLWVFSLKFLSPLAIIFILIFIKKLVSG
;
A
#
# COMPACT_ATOMS: atom_id res chain seq x y z
N LEU A 1 0.99 0.25 -10.99
CA LEU A 1 -0.08 0.55 -10.00
C LEU A 1 -1.46 0.18 -10.52
N LEU A 2 -1.81 0.51 -11.78
CA LEU A 2 -3.12 0.23 -12.39
C LEU A 2 -3.46 -1.28 -12.46
N GLU A 3 -2.46 -2.16 -12.52
CA GLU A 3 -2.65 -3.61 -12.56
C GLU A 3 -3.35 -4.17 -11.31
N VAL A 4 -3.06 -3.65 -10.12
CA VAL A 4 -3.63 -4.14 -8.86
C VAL A 4 -5.17 -3.99 -8.84
N PRO A 5 -5.75 -2.79 -9.06
CA PRO A 5 -7.20 -2.64 -9.13
C PRO A 5 -7.82 -3.30 -10.37
N VAL A 6 -7.11 -3.40 -11.50
CA VAL A 6 -7.62 -4.10 -12.69
C VAL A 6 -7.72 -5.60 -12.46
N ALA A 7 -6.68 -6.22 -11.89
CA ALA A 7 -6.69 -7.63 -11.54
C ALA A 7 -7.83 -7.93 -10.55
N TYR A 8 -8.00 -7.10 -9.52
CA TYR A 8 -9.13 -7.22 -8.60
C TYR A 8 -10.50 -7.18 -9.32
N LEU A 9 -10.71 -6.24 -10.25
CA LEU A 9 -11.98 -6.14 -10.98
C LEU A 9 -12.17 -7.28 -12.01
N VAL A 10 -11.10 -7.83 -12.55
CA VAL A 10 -11.17 -8.95 -13.50
C VAL A 10 -11.46 -10.24 -12.76
N ASP A 11 -10.77 -10.49 -11.65
CA ASP A 11 -10.85 -11.76 -10.92
C ASP A 11 -12.09 -11.81 -10.01
N GLU A 12 -12.43 -10.72 -9.31
CA GLU A 12 -13.53 -10.69 -8.33
C GLU A 12 -14.86 -10.21 -8.93
N ARG A 13 -14.82 -9.43 -10.03
CA ARG A 13 -16.02 -8.88 -10.68
C ARG A 13 -16.23 -9.40 -12.10
N GLU A 14 -15.38 -10.31 -12.57
CA GLU A 14 -15.44 -10.91 -13.92
C GLU A 14 -15.49 -9.88 -15.07
N TRP A 15 -14.90 -8.70 -14.87
CA TRP A 15 -14.86 -7.68 -15.92
C TRP A 15 -13.87 -8.04 -17.01
N SER A 16 -14.13 -7.59 -18.24
CA SER A 16 -13.13 -7.68 -19.30
C SER A 16 -11.94 -6.74 -18.99
N ARG A 17 -10.72 -7.25 -19.18
CA ARG A 17 -9.46 -6.52 -18.90
C ARG A 17 -9.44 -5.12 -19.53
N LYS A 18 -9.88 -5.01 -20.79
CA LYS A 18 -9.96 -3.73 -21.50
C LYS A 18 -10.89 -2.74 -20.81
N LYS A 19 -12.08 -3.18 -20.38
CA LYS A 19 -13.05 -2.33 -19.70
C LYS A 19 -12.54 -1.88 -18.33
N ALA A 20 -12.00 -2.81 -17.54
CA ALA A 20 -11.44 -2.51 -16.21
C ALA A 20 -10.29 -1.49 -16.30
N ALA A 21 -9.34 -1.71 -17.21
CA ALA A 21 -8.20 -0.81 -17.39
C ALA A 21 -8.62 0.60 -17.83
N LEU A 22 -9.59 0.70 -18.75
CA LEU A 22 -10.07 1.99 -19.24
C LEU A 22 -10.80 2.76 -18.13
N ILE A 23 -11.67 2.11 -17.37
CA ILE A 23 -12.40 2.75 -16.26
C ILE A 23 -11.43 3.22 -15.16
N VAL A 24 -10.54 2.34 -14.69
CA VAL A 24 -9.58 2.67 -13.62
C VAL A 24 -8.63 3.77 -14.07
N GLY A 25 -8.15 3.72 -15.32
CA GLY A 25 -7.28 4.74 -15.89
C GLY A 25 -7.98 6.09 -16.01
N SER A 26 -9.21 6.13 -16.54
CA SER A 26 -10.01 7.35 -16.63
C SER A 26 -10.31 7.94 -15.25
N LEU A 27 -10.66 7.11 -14.26
CA LEU A 27 -10.92 7.58 -12.90
C LEU A 27 -9.64 8.16 -12.26
N SER A 28 -8.52 7.47 -12.44
CA SER A 28 -7.21 7.93 -11.95
C SER A 28 -6.79 9.26 -12.58
N PHE A 29 -7.08 9.45 -13.88
CA PHE A 29 -6.84 10.71 -14.57
C PHE A 29 -7.71 11.84 -14.00
N VAL A 30 -9.01 11.61 -13.83
CA VAL A 30 -9.95 12.60 -13.29
C VAL A 30 -9.57 13.03 -11.86
N ILE A 31 -9.07 12.12 -11.02
CA ILE A 31 -8.60 12.44 -9.66
C ILE A 31 -7.21 13.09 -9.69
N GLY A 32 -6.36 12.73 -10.65
CA GLY A 32 -5.03 13.32 -10.82
C GLY A 32 -5.05 14.78 -11.25
N VAL A 33 -6.05 15.21 -12.03
CA VAL A 33 -6.20 16.61 -12.46
C VAL A 33 -6.32 17.60 -11.28
N PRO A 34 -7.29 17.48 -10.34
CA PRO A 34 -7.40 18.40 -9.21
C PRO A 34 -6.18 18.33 -8.29
N ALA A 35 -5.52 17.16 -8.18
CA ALA A 35 -4.26 17.01 -7.47
C ALA A 35 -3.13 17.82 -8.11
N ALA A 36 -2.96 17.78 -9.43
CA ALA A 36 -1.97 18.59 -10.14
C ALA A 36 -2.27 20.10 -10.04
N LEU A 37 -3.55 20.48 -10.13
CA LEU A 37 -3.99 21.88 -10.00
C LEU A 37 -3.76 22.45 -8.59
N SER A 38 -3.67 21.60 -7.56
CA SER A 38 -3.38 21.98 -6.18
C SER A 38 -2.02 22.70 -6.02
N PHE A 39 -1.08 22.51 -6.94
CA PHE A 39 0.26 23.14 -6.90
C PHE A 39 0.29 24.62 -7.35
N GLY A 40 -0.86 25.29 -7.47
CA GLY A 40 -0.97 26.71 -7.81
C GLY A 40 -1.72 26.99 -9.12
N GLY A 41 -2.22 25.94 -9.79
CA GLY A 41 -3.04 26.08 -11.00
C GLY A 41 -4.46 26.55 -10.71
N MET A 42 -4.98 26.32 -9.50
CA MET A 42 -6.31 26.80 -9.10
C MET A 42 -6.39 27.10 -7.60
N ASN A 43 -6.73 28.35 -7.24
CA ASN A 43 -6.77 28.84 -5.86
C ASN A 43 -7.65 28.01 -4.92
N ILE A 44 -8.75 27.42 -5.41
CA ILE A 44 -9.64 26.59 -4.59
C ILE A 44 -8.93 25.31 -4.15
N PHE A 45 -8.30 24.59 -5.08
CA PHE A 45 -7.58 23.34 -4.80
C PHE A 45 -6.29 23.56 -4.02
N THR A 46 -5.59 24.67 -4.29
CA THR A 46 -4.38 25.07 -3.54
C THR A 46 -4.70 25.45 -2.10
N LYS A 47 -5.78 26.19 -1.84
CA LYS A 47 -6.17 26.55 -0.47
C LYS A 47 -6.55 25.35 0.39
N ILE A 48 -7.14 24.32 -0.21
CA ILE A 48 -7.52 23.10 0.53
C ILE A 48 -6.40 22.09 0.64
N ASP A 49 -5.25 22.34 -0.01
CA ASP A 49 -4.11 21.42 -0.16
C ASP A 49 -4.58 20.01 -0.53
N PHE A 50 -5.29 19.92 -1.66
CA PHE A 50 -5.94 18.68 -2.08
C PHE A 50 -4.93 17.55 -2.27
N PHE A 51 -3.81 17.84 -2.93
CA PHE A 51 -2.74 16.86 -3.12
C PHE A 51 -2.16 16.41 -1.78
N GLY A 52 -1.79 17.33 -0.89
CA GLY A 52 -1.18 17.00 0.40
C GLY A 52 -2.09 16.11 1.27
N LYS A 53 -3.40 16.37 1.30
CA LYS A 53 -4.37 15.52 2.01
C LYS A 53 -4.48 14.12 1.42
N PHE A 54 -4.53 14.00 0.09
CA PHE A 54 -4.59 12.71 -0.57
C PHE A 54 -3.30 11.91 -0.36
N ASP A 55 -2.15 12.55 -0.47
CA ASP A 55 -0.85 11.92 -0.20
C ASP A 55 -0.73 11.48 1.26
N PHE A 56 -1.20 12.28 2.21
CA PHE A 56 -1.21 11.91 3.62
C PHE A 56 -2.05 10.64 3.88
N ILE A 57 -3.26 10.58 3.32
CA ILE A 57 -4.17 9.44 3.54
C ILE A 57 -3.68 8.19 2.82
N PHE A 58 -3.39 8.30 1.52
CA PHE A 58 -3.12 7.13 0.67
C PHE A 58 -1.63 6.80 0.57
N GLY A 59 -0.76 7.81 0.50
CA GLY A 59 0.69 7.64 0.41
C GLY A 59 1.35 7.31 1.74
N ASN A 60 0.86 7.88 2.85
CA ASN A 60 1.47 7.67 4.16
C ASN A 60 0.69 6.66 5.01
N ILE A 61 -0.56 6.99 5.40
CA ILE A 61 -1.33 6.17 6.33
C ILE A 61 -1.69 4.82 5.73
N SER A 62 -2.30 4.80 4.53
CA SER A 62 -2.81 3.56 3.94
C SER A 62 -1.70 2.56 3.63
N LEU A 63 -0.54 3.03 3.13
CA LEU A 63 0.62 2.16 2.90
C LEU A 63 1.19 1.60 4.21
N ALA A 64 1.36 2.44 5.24
CA ALA A 64 1.89 1.99 6.52
C ALA A 64 0.95 1.00 7.21
N VAL A 65 -0.35 1.29 7.25
CA VAL A 65 -1.36 0.40 7.82
C VAL A 65 -1.46 -0.89 7.02
N GLY A 66 -1.48 -0.83 5.69
CA GLY A 66 -1.49 -2.01 4.83
C GLY A 66 -0.28 -2.91 5.06
N ALA A 67 0.92 -2.33 5.14
CA ALA A 67 2.14 -3.07 5.43
C ALA A 67 2.11 -3.72 6.82
N LEU A 68 1.57 -3.02 7.84
CA LEU A 68 1.44 -3.56 9.19
C LEU A 68 0.49 -4.75 9.21
N LEU A 69 -0.67 -4.64 8.55
CA LEU A 69 -1.66 -5.70 8.46
C LEU A 69 -1.08 -6.93 7.75
N ILE A 70 -0.31 -6.75 6.68
CA ILE A 70 0.38 -7.84 5.99
C ILE A 70 1.41 -8.52 6.92
N CYS A 71 2.22 -7.74 7.64
CA CYS A 71 3.20 -8.30 8.59
C CYS A 71 2.52 -9.11 9.70
N VAL A 72 1.43 -8.59 10.26
CA VAL A 72 0.67 -9.28 11.31
C VAL A 72 0.00 -10.54 10.75
N PHE A 73 -0.58 -10.45 9.56
CA PHE A 73 -1.21 -11.59 8.89
C PHE A 73 -0.21 -12.72 8.63
N VAL A 74 0.91 -12.43 7.96
CA VAL A 74 1.93 -13.44 7.64
C VAL A 74 2.65 -13.93 8.91
N GLY A 75 2.94 -13.03 9.84
CA GLY A 75 3.67 -13.30 11.07
C GLY A 75 2.91 -14.14 12.09
N TYR A 76 1.61 -13.88 12.24
CA TYR A 76 0.82 -14.37 13.38
C TYR A 76 -0.46 -15.11 12.97
N VAL A 77 -1.19 -14.68 11.93
CA VAL A 77 -2.48 -15.29 11.55
C VAL A 77 -2.27 -16.50 10.63
N TRP A 78 -1.62 -16.30 9.49
CA TRP A 78 -1.29 -17.38 8.56
C TRP A 78 -0.16 -18.26 9.09
N GLY A 79 0.75 -17.64 9.86
CA GLY A 79 1.85 -18.30 10.54
C GLY A 79 3.08 -18.47 9.65
N VAL A 80 4.22 -17.99 10.16
CA VAL A 80 5.50 -17.97 9.44
C VAL A 80 5.92 -19.36 8.91
N LYS A 81 5.54 -20.45 9.59
CA LYS A 81 5.83 -21.81 9.13
C LYS A 81 5.18 -22.14 7.79
N ASN A 82 3.93 -21.71 7.59
CA ASN A 82 3.20 -21.91 6.34
C ASN A 82 3.79 -21.05 5.22
N ALA A 83 4.09 -19.79 5.51
CA ALA A 83 4.76 -18.89 4.56
C ALA A 83 6.14 -19.43 4.12
N ILE A 84 6.92 -19.96 5.05
CA ILE A 84 8.21 -20.60 4.73
C ILE A 84 8.00 -21.85 3.86
N LYS A 85 6.99 -22.67 4.14
CA LYS A 85 6.69 -23.88 3.34
C LYS A 85 6.42 -23.51 1.89
N GLU A 86 5.66 -22.44 1.67
CA GLU A 86 5.38 -21.90 0.34
C GLU A 86 6.67 -21.40 -0.36
N ILE A 87 7.52 -20.68 0.38
CA ILE A 87 8.81 -20.22 -0.14
C ILE A 87 9.71 -21.41 -0.53
N PHE A 88 9.73 -22.48 0.26
CA PHE A 88 10.52 -23.67 -0.07
C PHE A 88 10.00 -24.42 -1.31
N SER A 89 8.69 -24.39 -1.57
CA SER A 89 8.10 -24.94 -2.80
C SER A 89 8.69 -24.26 -4.06
N GLY A 90 8.79 -22.93 -4.04
CA GLY A 90 9.36 -22.15 -5.15
C GLY A 90 10.90 -22.06 -5.13
N ASN A 91 11.53 -22.13 -3.96
CA ASN A 91 12.98 -21.99 -3.79
C ASN A 91 13.52 -22.89 -2.66
N HIS A 92 14.10 -24.01 -3.07
CA HIS A 92 14.54 -25.08 -2.17
C HIS A 92 15.75 -24.71 -1.29
N LYS A 93 16.47 -23.62 -1.58
CA LYS A 93 17.68 -23.19 -0.83
C LYS A 93 17.48 -21.86 -0.10
N PHE A 94 16.40 -21.73 0.69
CA PHE A 94 16.15 -20.52 1.48
C PHE A 94 17.05 -20.43 2.73
N LYS A 95 18.31 -20.01 2.55
CA LYS A 95 19.34 -19.89 3.61
C LYS A 95 19.14 -18.68 4.54
N ILE A 96 18.42 -17.65 4.12
CA ILE A 96 18.16 -16.42 4.90
C ILE A 96 16.90 -16.50 5.77
N LYS A 97 16.37 -17.72 5.96
CA LYS A 97 15.16 -18.01 6.75
C LYS A 97 15.13 -17.31 8.13
N PRO A 98 16.11 -17.51 9.04
CA PRO A 98 16.00 -16.94 10.39
C PRO A 98 15.96 -15.41 10.38
N LEU A 99 16.76 -14.77 9.51
CA LEU A 99 16.78 -13.32 9.37
C LEU A 99 15.44 -12.80 8.83
N TRP A 100 14.89 -13.45 7.80
CA TRP A 100 13.60 -13.07 7.23
C TRP A 100 12.44 -13.21 8.22
N VAL A 101 12.43 -14.29 9.01
CA VAL A 101 11.43 -14.50 10.07
C VAL A 101 11.55 -13.43 11.15
N PHE A 102 12.77 -13.11 11.58
CA PHE A 102 13.01 -12.04 12.54
C PHE A 102 12.53 -10.69 12.00
N SER A 103 12.82 -10.40 10.73
CA SER A 103 12.37 -9.18 10.08
C SER A 103 10.85 -9.08 10.07
N LEU A 104 10.14 -10.13 9.65
CA LEU A 104 8.68 -10.11 9.58
C LEU A 104 8.00 -10.02 10.94
N LYS A 105 8.51 -10.73 11.96
CA LYS A 105 7.86 -10.75 13.28
C LYS A 105 8.20 -9.55 14.14
N PHE A 106 9.39 -8.99 14.00
CA PHE A 106 9.89 -7.95 14.91
C PHE A 106 10.30 -6.69 14.17
N LEU A 107 11.25 -6.76 13.23
CA LEU A 107 11.82 -5.55 12.63
C LEU A 107 10.79 -4.71 11.86
N SER A 108 10.07 -5.33 10.93
CA SER A 108 9.08 -4.68 10.07
C SER A 108 7.90 -4.08 10.85
N PRO A 109 7.21 -4.82 11.75
CA PRO A 109 6.13 -4.22 12.52
C PRO A 109 6.61 -3.09 13.45
N LEU A 110 7.78 -3.24 14.10
CA LEU A 110 8.34 -2.16 14.93
C LEU A 110 8.69 -0.92 14.11
N ALA A 111 9.33 -1.08 12.96
CA ALA A 111 9.65 0.03 12.06
C ALA A 111 8.40 0.77 11.57
N ILE A 112 7.35 0.02 11.21
CA ILE A 112 6.09 0.61 10.74
C ILE A 112 5.37 1.37 11.87
N ILE A 113 5.33 0.81 13.09
CA ILE A 113 4.78 1.51 14.26
C ILE A 113 5.56 2.82 14.51
N PHE A 114 6.88 2.79 14.42
CA PHE A 114 7.72 3.98 14.58
C PHE A 114 7.40 5.04 13.51
N ILE A 115 7.26 4.64 12.25
CA ILE A 115 6.88 5.51 11.13
C ILE A 115 5.49 6.13 11.39
N LEU A 116 4.50 5.35 11.81
CA LEU A 116 3.15 5.84 12.11
C LEU A 116 3.15 6.88 13.25
N ILE A 117 3.94 6.65 14.31
CA ILE A 117 4.08 7.61 15.42
C ILE A 117 4.75 8.90 14.93
N PHE A 118 5.79 8.78 14.11
CA PHE A 118 6.50 9.92 13.54
C PHE A 118 5.60 10.77 12.64
N ILE A 119 4.83 10.12 11.76
CA ILE A 119 3.83 10.77 10.89
C ILE A 119 2.79 11.52 11.73
N LYS A 120 2.24 10.90 12.78
CA LYS A 120 1.28 11.56 13.68
C LYS A 120 1.88 12.79 14.35
N LYS A 121 3.16 12.74 14.74
CA LYS A 121 3.86 13.85 15.39
C LYS A 121 4.08 15.03 14.43
N LEU A 122 4.40 14.75 13.15
CA LEU A 122 4.57 15.78 12.12
C LEU A 122 3.28 16.50 11.74
N VAL A 123 2.12 15.83 11.84
CA VAL A 123 0.82 16.43 11.51
C VAL A 123 0.19 17.19 12.68
N SER A 124 0.63 16.93 13.91
CA SER A 124 0.10 17.55 15.13
C SER A 124 0.93 18.72 15.66
N GLY A 125 2.05 19.06 15.01
CA GLY A 125 2.92 20.20 15.36
C GLY A 125 2.93 21.23 14.24
#